data_AF-A0A099JUJ5-F1
#
_entry.id   AF-A0A099JUJ5-F1
#
_cell.length_a   1.000
_cell.length_b   1.000
_cell.length_c   1.000
_cell.angle_alpha   90.00
_cell.angle_beta   90.00
_cell.angle_gamma   90.00
#
_symmetry.space_group_name_H-M   'P 1'
#
loop_
_entity.id
_entity.type
_entity.pdbx_description
1 polymer ?
#
loop_
_entity_poly.entity_id
_entity_poly.type
_entity_poly.pdbx_seq_one_letter_code
_entity_poly.pdbx_strand_id
1 'polypeptide(L)'
;MSIYKSSVDAYRDTTKWLAAFTPVTAILAAVIVTGAPVGASLAGATDAGEWLGRNLLLVECGVVIFLSVGAILWRAACVLSVEPKEVVKILNDKNPRTARAVESAFGVGILAPDFLTKPSFTTTMQNFYADLEPGKPVPDDRDRLFSAFESLREWHIFTETRRQFRWFVGAIGLGAVLISVAIAVAVTQLGTGAPISKPTPVIVTLGPSGAEALADVTDCTDPTQAEFYAVGGTWDAPTLAVTGAGCVFGATWVPAPGQAVVLPTQ
;
A
#
# COMPACT_ATOMS: atom_id res chain seq x y z
N MET A 1 -19.90 -30.73 -7.26
CA MET A 1 -19.27 -29.50 -6.75
C MET A 1 -19.81 -28.34 -7.58
N SER A 2 -20.41 -27.31 -6.97
CA SER A 2 -21.05 -26.24 -7.74
C SER A 2 -20.04 -25.29 -8.38
N ILE A 3 -20.43 -24.67 -9.50
CA ILE A 3 -19.61 -23.69 -10.24
C ILE A 3 -19.30 -22.47 -9.36
N TYR A 4 -20.22 -22.09 -8.47
CA TYR A 4 -20.05 -20.96 -7.54
C TYR A 4 -18.98 -21.24 -6.50
N LYS A 5 -18.97 -22.44 -5.91
CA LYS A 5 -17.95 -22.85 -4.95
C LYS A 5 -16.55 -22.86 -5.58
N SER A 6 -16.43 -23.49 -6.75
CA SER A 6 -15.18 -23.50 -7.52
C SER A 6 -14.69 -22.08 -7.86
N SER A 7 -15.60 -21.17 -8.21
CA SER A 7 -15.25 -19.78 -8.50
C SER A 7 -14.80 -19.00 -7.26
N VAL A 8 -15.45 -19.21 -6.11
CA VAL A 8 -15.05 -18.61 -4.82
C VAL A 8 -13.64 -19.05 -4.43
N ASP A 9 -13.36 -20.35 -4.57
CA ASP A 9 -12.04 -20.92 -4.28
C ASP A 9 -10.97 -20.29 -5.20
N ALA A 10 -11.26 -20.16 -6.50
CA ALA A 10 -10.36 -19.51 -7.45
C ALA A 10 -10.06 -18.03 -7.08
N TYR A 11 -11.07 -17.25 -6.66
CA TYR A 11 -10.83 -15.88 -6.19
C TYR A 11 -9.95 -15.83 -4.95
N ARG A 12 -10.22 -16.71 -3.97
CA ARG A 12 -9.46 -16.78 -2.73
C ARG A 12 -8.01 -17.19 -2.97
N ASP A 13 -7.78 -18.19 -3.80
CA ASP A 13 -6.42 -18.64 -4.11
C ASP A 13 -5.65 -17.58 -4.88
N THR A 14 -6.27 -16.93 -5.86
CA THR A 14 -5.67 -15.78 -6.56
C THR A 14 -5.32 -14.66 -5.58
N THR A 15 -6.20 -14.35 -4.63
CA THR A 15 -5.92 -13.34 -3.58
C THR A 15 -4.76 -13.74 -2.68
N LYS A 16 -4.65 -15.01 -2.25
CA LYS A 16 -3.51 -15.47 -1.42
C LYS A 16 -2.19 -15.28 -2.15
N TRP A 17 -2.12 -15.72 -3.41
CA TRP A 17 -0.93 -15.54 -4.25
C TRP A 17 -0.58 -14.06 -4.38
N LEU A 18 -1.51 -13.22 -4.82
CA LEU A 18 -1.22 -11.80 -5.01
C LEU A 18 -0.86 -11.07 -3.71
N ALA A 19 -1.52 -11.39 -2.59
CA ALA A 19 -1.22 -10.80 -1.29
C ALA A 19 0.12 -11.25 -0.71
N ALA A 20 0.61 -12.44 -1.06
CA ALA A 20 1.93 -12.90 -0.65
C ALA A 20 3.06 -12.23 -1.45
N PHE A 21 2.91 -12.12 -2.77
CA PHE A 21 4.00 -11.65 -3.64
C PHE A 21 4.03 -10.13 -3.82
N THR A 22 2.88 -9.45 -3.93
CA THR A 22 2.85 -8.01 -4.26
C THR A 22 3.51 -7.15 -3.17
N PRO A 23 3.22 -7.33 -1.87
CA PRO A 23 3.89 -6.57 -0.81
C PRO A 23 5.40 -6.81 -0.75
N VAL A 24 5.82 -8.07 -0.86
CA VAL A 24 7.23 -8.45 -0.77
C VAL A 24 8.01 -7.86 -1.93
N THR A 25 7.49 -7.99 -3.16
CA THR A 25 8.13 -7.42 -4.35
C THR A 25 8.18 -5.89 -4.32
N ALA A 26 7.12 -5.22 -3.84
CA ALA A 26 7.11 -3.78 -3.70
C ALA A 26 8.15 -3.27 -2.69
N ILE A 27 8.25 -3.91 -1.51
CA ILE A 27 9.23 -3.54 -0.49
C ILE A 27 10.65 -3.80 -1.00
N LEU A 28 10.90 -4.96 -1.61
CA LEU A 28 12.21 -5.29 -2.18
C LEU A 28 12.62 -4.29 -3.27
N ALA A 29 11.69 -3.93 -4.17
CA ALA A 29 11.96 -2.94 -5.20
C ALA A 29 12.31 -1.57 -4.60
N ALA A 30 11.55 -1.12 -3.60
CA ALA A 30 11.86 0.13 -2.89
C ALA A 30 13.27 0.07 -2.25
N VAL A 31 13.58 -1.01 -1.52
CA VAL A 31 14.89 -1.17 -0.86
C VAL A 31 16.04 -1.22 -1.86
N ILE A 32 15.90 -1.92 -2.98
CA ILE A 32 16.96 -2.01 -4.00
C ILE A 32 17.20 -0.65 -4.66
N VAL A 33 16.14 0.09 -4.95
CA VAL A 33 16.23 1.37 -5.68
C VAL A 33 16.73 2.50 -4.77
N THR A 34 16.26 2.56 -3.52
CA THR A 34 16.55 3.71 -2.63
C THR A 34 17.53 3.38 -1.50
N GLY A 35 17.83 2.11 -1.23
CA GLY A 35 18.58 1.70 -0.03
C GLY A 35 20.02 2.23 0.03
N ALA A 36 20.80 2.07 -1.04
CA ALA A 36 22.17 2.58 -1.10
C ALA A 36 22.25 4.12 -0.97
N PRO A 37 21.46 4.91 -1.72
CA PRO A 37 21.52 6.37 -1.58
C PRO A 37 20.95 6.87 -0.25
N VAL A 38 19.91 6.24 0.32
CA VAL A 38 19.43 6.56 1.67
C VAL A 38 20.52 6.27 2.70
N GLY A 39 21.22 5.14 2.59
CA GLY A 39 22.31 4.78 3.49
C GLY A 39 23.48 5.78 3.42
N ALA A 40 23.86 6.21 2.22
CA ALA A 40 24.89 7.23 2.02
C ALA A 40 24.48 8.59 2.59
N SER A 41 23.21 8.97 2.43
CA SER A 41 22.64 10.20 3.01
C SER A 41 22.64 10.17 4.54
N LEU A 42 22.27 9.02 5.14
CA LEU A 42 22.21 8.86 6.59
C LEU A 42 23.60 8.85 7.24
N ALA A 43 24.59 8.22 6.59
CA ALA A 43 25.97 8.16 7.08
C ALA A 43 26.67 9.53 7.10
N GLY A 44 26.21 10.47 6.26
CA GLY A 44 26.68 11.85 6.24
C GLY A 44 25.99 12.77 7.24
N ALA A 45 25.00 12.30 8.00
CA ALA A 45 24.27 13.10 8.97
C ALA A 45 24.91 13.01 10.37
N THR A 46 25.07 14.17 11.02
CA THR A 46 25.56 14.28 12.40
C THR A 46 24.45 14.03 13.44
N ASP A 47 23.19 14.29 13.08
CA ASP A 47 22.00 14.08 13.90
C ASP A 47 20.84 13.50 13.07
N ALA A 48 20.16 12.49 13.62
CA ALA A 48 19.05 11.80 12.94
C ALA A 48 17.77 12.66 12.83
N GLY A 49 17.51 13.53 13.81
CA GLY A 49 16.39 14.46 13.82
C GLY A 49 16.55 15.58 12.79
N GLU A 50 17.76 16.10 12.64
CA GLU A 50 18.07 17.08 11.58
C GLU A 50 17.95 16.46 10.18
N TRP A 51 18.44 15.22 10.02
CA TRP A 51 18.28 14.47 8.78
C TRP A 51 16.81 14.25 8.42
N LEU A 52 15.97 13.84 9.40
CA LEU A 52 14.53 13.67 9.21
C LEU A 52 13.84 14.98 8.81
N GLY A 53 14.20 16.09 9.45
CA GLY A 53 13.67 17.41 9.11
C GLY A 53 13.99 17.83 7.67
N ARG A 54 15.22 17.56 7.22
CA ARG A 54 15.66 17.85 5.85
C ARG A 54 15.07 16.89 4.80
N ASN A 55 14.74 15.66 5.19
CA ASN A 55 14.29 14.59 4.29
C ASN A 55 12.82 14.17 4.52
N LEU A 56 11.98 15.08 4.99
CA LEU A 56 10.58 14.78 5.35
C LEU A 56 9.79 14.16 4.19
N LEU A 57 10.04 14.60 2.95
CA LEU A 57 9.42 14.04 1.75
C LEU A 57 9.77 12.56 1.53
N LEU A 58 11.01 12.13 1.86
CA LEU A 58 11.41 10.72 1.79
C LEU A 58 10.66 9.87 2.82
N VAL A 59 10.44 10.43 4.01
CA VAL A 59 9.64 9.79 5.06
C VAL A 59 8.19 9.64 4.60
N GLU A 60 7.59 10.69 4.03
CA GLU A 60 6.25 10.64 3.45
C GLU A 60 6.14 9.57 2.36
N CYS A 61 7.12 9.48 1.45
CA CYS A 61 7.17 8.44 0.43
C CYS A 61 7.19 7.03 1.07
N GLY A 62 8.00 6.84 2.12
CA GLY A 62 8.01 5.60 2.89
C GLY A 62 6.65 5.26 3.49
N VAL A 63 5.99 6.23 4.14
CA VAL A 63 4.65 6.07 4.71
C VAL A 63 3.62 5.69 3.64
N VAL A 64 3.66 6.34 2.47
CA VAL A 64 2.76 6.02 1.35
C VAL A 64 2.94 4.57 0.89
N ILE A 65 4.17 4.07 0.81
CA ILE A 65 4.45 2.67 0.45
C ILE A 65 3.84 1.72 1.50
N PHE A 66 4.06 1.97 2.80
CA PHE A 66 3.50 1.13 3.86
C PHE A 66 1.98 1.18 3.93
N LEU A 67 1.36 2.35 3.76
CA LEU A 67 -0.10 2.48 3.72
C LEU A 67 -0.69 1.75 2.51
N SER A 68 -0.02 1.81 1.35
CA SER A 68 -0.45 1.10 0.14
C SER A 68 -0.39 -0.41 0.33
N VAL A 69 0.71 -0.92 0.90
CA VAL A 69 0.85 -2.34 1.26
C VAL A 69 -0.22 -2.76 2.28
N GLY A 70 -0.42 -1.97 3.33
CA GLY A 70 -1.43 -2.22 4.35
C GLY A 70 -2.85 -2.27 3.76
N ALA A 71 -3.17 -1.37 2.82
CA ALA A 71 -4.46 -1.37 2.13
C ALA A 71 -4.65 -2.62 1.26
N ILE A 72 -3.62 -3.08 0.55
CA ILE A 72 -3.66 -4.32 -0.24
C ILE A 72 -3.92 -5.52 0.67
N LEU A 73 -3.17 -5.65 1.77
CA LEU A 73 -3.31 -6.74 2.74
C LEU A 73 -4.67 -6.73 3.43
N TRP A 74 -5.16 -5.54 3.81
CA TRP A 74 -6.50 -5.38 4.39
C TRP A 74 -7.59 -5.85 3.42
N ARG A 75 -7.50 -5.44 2.15
CA ARG A 75 -8.47 -5.87 1.13
C ARG A 75 -8.36 -7.35 0.82
N ALA A 76 -7.15 -7.93 0.83
CA ALA A 76 -6.96 -9.36 0.72
C ALA A 76 -7.68 -10.10 1.86
N ALA A 77 -7.50 -9.64 3.11
CA ALA A 77 -8.18 -10.19 4.27
C ALA A 77 -9.71 -10.12 4.11
N CYS A 78 -10.27 -9.02 3.59
CA CYS A 78 -11.70 -8.91 3.31
C CYS A 78 -12.23 -9.93 2.28
N VAL A 79 -11.42 -10.35 1.30
CA VAL A 79 -11.81 -11.41 0.35
C VAL A 79 -11.78 -12.78 1.02
N LEU A 80 -10.77 -13.03 1.85
CA LEU A 80 -10.57 -14.30 2.53
C LEU A 80 -11.56 -14.53 3.67
N SER A 81 -12.02 -13.46 4.33
CA SER A 81 -12.96 -13.52 5.45
C SER A 81 -14.44 -13.50 5.06
N VAL A 82 -14.77 -13.58 3.76
CA VAL A 82 -16.18 -13.69 3.35
C VAL A 82 -16.74 -15.03 3.82
N GLU A 83 -17.64 -15.00 4.80
CA GLU A 83 -18.28 -16.18 5.34
C GLU A 83 -19.69 -16.43 4.78
N PRO A 84 -20.13 -17.70 4.73
CA PRO A 84 -21.53 -18.03 4.46
C PRO A 84 -22.47 -17.40 5.48
N LYS A 85 -23.43 -16.59 5.03
CA LYS A 85 -24.55 -16.15 5.86
C LYS A 85 -25.65 -17.21 5.88
N GLU A 86 -26.34 -17.33 7.01
CA GLU A 86 -27.58 -18.09 7.11
C GLU A 86 -28.65 -17.49 6.21
N VAL A 87 -29.45 -18.35 5.55
CA VAL A 87 -30.48 -17.89 4.60
C VAL A 87 -31.55 -17.02 5.26
N VAL A 88 -31.93 -17.33 6.50
CA VAL A 88 -32.84 -16.49 7.29
C VAL A 88 -32.28 -15.08 7.50
N LYS A 89 -30.96 -14.95 7.70
CA LYS A 89 -30.29 -13.65 7.81
C LYS A 89 -30.23 -12.94 6.45
N ILE A 90 -30.06 -13.67 5.34
CA ILE A 90 -30.07 -13.09 3.98
C ILE A 90 -31.47 -12.56 3.63
N LEU A 91 -32.53 -13.29 3.98
CA LEU A 91 -33.92 -12.93 3.72
C LEU A 91 -34.39 -11.75 4.57
N ASN A 92 -33.93 -11.67 5.82
CA ASN A 92 -34.29 -10.61 6.76
C ASN A 92 -33.30 -9.43 6.78
N ASP A 93 -32.27 -9.44 5.91
CA ASP A 93 -31.30 -8.36 5.86
C ASP A 93 -31.96 -7.08 5.34
N LYS A 94 -32.03 -6.05 6.19
CA LYS A 94 -32.58 -4.73 5.83
C LYS A 94 -31.68 -3.96 4.87
N ASN A 95 -30.46 -4.42 4.62
CA ASN A 95 -29.57 -3.79 3.66
C ASN A 95 -30.19 -3.93 2.24
N PRO A 96 -30.51 -2.82 1.55
CA PRO A 96 -31.14 -2.87 0.23
C PRO A 96 -30.29 -3.62 -0.81
N ARG A 97 -28.98 -3.74 -0.59
CA ARG A 97 -28.08 -4.53 -1.44
C ARG A 97 -28.24 -6.03 -1.24
N THR A 98 -28.48 -6.49 -0.01
CA THR A 98 -28.71 -7.90 0.32
C THR A 98 -30.16 -8.31 0.03
N ALA A 99 -31.14 -7.44 0.30
CA ALA A 99 -32.54 -7.68 -0.06
C ALA A 99 -32.72 -7.88 -1.58
N ARG A 100 -31.96 -7.14 -2.39
CA ARG A 100 -31.87 -7.35 -3.84
C ARG A 100 -31.12 -8.62 -4.23
N ALA A 101 -30.34 -9.24 -3.36
CA ALA A 101 -29.61 -10.47 -3.69
C ALA A 101 -30.57 -11.65 -3.93
N VAL A 102 -31.68 -11.72 -3.19
CA VAL A 102 -32.72 -12.73 -3.39
C VAL A 102 -33.45 -12.50 -4.71
N GLU A 103 -33.82 -11.26 -5.01
CA GLU A 103 -34.42 -10.90 -6.31
C GLU A 103 -33.47 -11.14 -7.48
N SER A 104 -32.19 -10.79 -7.30
CA SER A 104 -31.13 -11.05 -8.26
C SER A 104 -30.95 -12.55 -8.48
N ALA A 105 -31.00 -13.38 -7.43
CA ALA A 105 -30.90 -14.83 -7.54
C ALA A 105 -32.04 -15.43 -8.39
N PHE A 106 -33.26 -14.92 -8.27
CA PHE A 106 -34.35 -15.27 -9.19
C PHE A 106 -34.11 -14.74 -10.60
N GLY A 107 -33.65 -13.50 -10.74
CA GLY A 107 -33.36 -12.87 -12.04
C GLY A 107 -32.26 -13.58 -12.84
N VAL A 108 -31.28 -14.19 -12.16
CA VAL A 108 -30.23 -15.01 -12.81
C VAL A 108 -30.59 -16.50 -12.88
N GLY A 109 -31.80 -16.89 -12.44
CA GLY A 109 -32.31 -18.25 -12.55
C GLY A 109 -31.67 -19.27 -11.60
N ILE A 110 -30.94 -18.85 -10.58
CA ILE A 110 -30.26 -19.76 -9.64
C ILE A 110 -31.24 -20.60 -8.82
N LEU A 111 -32.41 -20.02 -8.54
CA LEU A 111 -33.47 -20.70 -7.81
C LEU A 111 -34.45 -21.40 -8.75
N ALA A 112 -34.37 -21.17 -10.07
CA ALA A 112 -35.31 -21.71 -11.06
C ALA A 112 -35.47 -23.24 -11.09
N PRO A 113 -34.45 -24.06 -10.75
CA PRO A 113 -34.64 -25.52 -10.64
C PRO A 113 -35.70 -25.92 -9.60
N ASP A 114 -35.80 -25.14 -8.52
CA ASP A 114 -36.70 -25.43 -7.40
C ASP A 114 -37.89 -24.46 -7.36
N PHE A 115 -37.70 -23.18 -7.66
CA PHE A 115 -38.72 -22.13 -7.61
C PHE A 115 -38.56 -21.15 -8.76
N LEU A 116 -39.59 -21.03 -9.59
CA LEU A 116 -39.60 -20.13 -10.75
C LEU A 116 -39.83 -18.66 -10.38
N THR A 117 -40.42 -18.40 -9.20
CA THR A 117 -40.76 -17.03 -8.78
C THR A 117 -40.55 -16.80 -7.28
N LYS A 118 -40.18 -15.57 -6.91
CA LYS A 118 -40.04 -15.14 -5.50
C LYS A 118 -41.31 -15.35 -4.66
N PRO A 119 -42.53 -15.05 -5.16
CA PRO A 119 -43.76 -15.36 -4.44
C PRO A 119 -43.91 -16.85 -4.15
N SER A 120 -43.68 -17.73 -5.14
CA SER A 120 -43.79 -19.18 -4.93
C SER A 120 -42.86 -19.69 -3.84
N PHE A 121 -41.61 -19.24 -3.83
CA PHE A 121 -40.63 -19.58 -2.81
C PHE A 121 -41.02 -19.05 -1.42
N THR A 122 -41.51 -17.81 -1.35
CA THR A 122 -41.89 -17.18 -0.08
C THR A 122 -43.10 -17.88 0.53
N THR A 123 -44.10 -18.22 -0.29
CA THR A 123 -45.29 -18.97 0.13
C THR A 123 -44.92 -20.38 0.58
N THR A 124 -44.13 -21.13 -0.19
CA THR A 124 -43.69 -22.48 0.21
C THR A 124 -42.85 -22.45 1.49
N MET A 125 -41.99 -21.46 1.66
CA MET A 125 -41.22 -21.29 2.90
C MET A 125 -42.14 -20.98 4.10
N GLN A 126 -43.13 -20.10 3.94
CA GLN A 126 -44.10 -19.77 5.00
C GLN A 126 -44.93 -20.99 5.40
N ASN A 127 -45.43 -21.73 4.41
CA ASN A 127 -46.19 -22.97 4.64
C ASN A 127 -45.32 -24.01 5.34
N PHE A 128 -44.07 -24.22 4.88
CA PHE A 128 -43.13 -25.14 5.50
C PHE A 128 -42.89 -24.85 6.98
N TYR A 129 -42.71 -23.57 7.37
CA TYR A 129 -42.54 -23.20 8.78
C TYR A 129 -43.83 -23.26 9.59
N ALA A 130 -44.99 -23.03 8.97
CA ALA A 130 -46.29 -23.16 9.62
C ALA A 130 -46.66 -24.63 9.89
N ASP A 131 -46.30 -25.53 8.98
CA ASP A 131 -46.58 -26.97 9.05
C ASP A 131 -45.53 -27.74 9.88
N LEU A 132 -44.43 -27.07 10.26
CA LEU A 132 -43.37 -27.64 11.09
C LEU A 132 -43.80 -27.72 12.57
N GLU A 133 -44.64 -28.70 12.89
CA GLU A 133 -45.03 -28.97 14.27
C GLU A 133 -44.18 -30.10 14.92
N PRO A 134 -43.85 -29.99 16.22
CA PRO A 134 -43.19 -31.07 16.95
C PRO A 134 -44.03 -32.35 16.92
N GLY A 135 -43.48 -33.44 16.37
CA GLY A 135 -44.12 -34.75 16.32
C GLY A 135 -44.95 -35.05 15.07
N LYS A 136 -45.04 -34.12 14.11
CA LYS A 136 -45.61 -34.36 12.77
C LYS A 136 -44.54 -34.81 11.77
N PRO A 137 -44.90 -35.53 10.70
CA PRO A 137 -43.99 -35.84 9.62
C PRO A 137 -43.47 -34.54 8.99
N VAL A 138 -42.21 -34.58 8.56
CA VAL A 138 -41.54 -33.45 7.92
C VAL A 138 -42.25 -33.13 6.59
N PRO A 139 -42.58 -31.86 6.29
CA PRO A 139 -43.28 -31.51 5.06
C PRO A 139 -42.50 -31.89 3.78
N ASP A 140 -43.23 -32.30 2.74
CA ASP A 140 -42.68 -32.82 1.47
C ASP A 140 -41.79 -31.82 0.71
N ASP A 141 -42.03 -30.51 0.88
CA ASP A 141 -41.24 -29.45 0.24
C ASP A 141 -39.84 -29.25 0.85
N ARG A 142 -39.47 -30.01 1.89
CA ARG A 142 -38.17 -29.88 2.59
C ARG A 142 -36.98 -29.90 1.65
N ASP A 143 -36.87 -30.92 0.82
CA ASP A 143 -35.65 -31.16 0.02
C ASP A 143 -35.49 -30.06 -1.05
N ARG A 144 -36.61 -29.62 -1.61
CA ARG A 144 -36.70 -28.51 -2.57
C ARG A 144 -36.34 -27.16 -1.92
N LEU A 145 -36.81 -26.90 -0.70
CA LEU A 145 -36.42 -25.71 0.07
C LEU A 145 -34.94 -25.76 0.48
N PHE A 146 -34.43 -26.92 0.88
CA PHE A 146 -33.04 -27.09 1.27
C PHE A 146 -32.09 -26.86 0.09
N SER A 147 -32.40 -27.42 -1.08
CA SER A 147 -31.69 -27.17 -2.34
C SER A 147 -31.66 -25.67 -2.70
N ALA A 148 -32.82 -25.00 -2.61
CA ALA A 148 -32.94 -23.57 -2.88
C ALA A 148 -32.13 -22.73 -1.87
N PHE A 149 -32.12 -23.10 -0.59
CA PHE A 149 -31.34 -22.45 0.46
C PHE A 149 -29.84 -22.60 0.24
N GLU A 150 -29.36 -23.79 -0.14
CA GLU A 150 -27.96 -24.04 -0.46
C GLU A 150 -27.54 -23.21 -1.68
N SER A 151 -28.35 -23.21 -2.75
CA SER A 151 -28.11 -22.41 -3.96
C SER A 151 -28.05 -20.91 -3.67
N LEU A 152 -28.95 -20.40 -2.82
CA LEU A 152 -28.98 -18.99 -2.40
C LEU A 152 -27.75 -18.63 -1.56
N ARG A 153 -27.34 -19.52 -0.66
CA ARG A 153 -26.13 -19.36 0.17
C ARG A 153 -24.88 -19.32 -0.69
N GLU A 154 -24.73 -20.25 -1.63
CA GLU A 154 -23.57 -20.30 -2.53
C GLU A 154 -23.49 -19.06 -3.43
N TRP A 155 -24.62 -18.63 -3.98
CA TRP A 155 -24.70 -17.41 -4.77
C TRP A 155 -24.34 -16.16 -3.97
N HIS A 156 -24.83 -16.06 -2.73
CA HIS A 156 -24.52 -14.92 -1.87
C HIS A 156 -23.01 -14.83 -1.59
N ILE A 157 -22.38 -15.95 -1.24
CA ILE A 157 -20.92 -15.99 -1.02
C ILE A 157 -20.20 -15.60 -2.31
N PHE A 158 -20.57 -16.17 -3.45
CA PHE A 158 -19.96 -15.85 -4.73
C PHE A 158 -20.03 -14.36 -5.06
N THR A 159 -21.20 -13.75 -4.93
CA THR A 159 -21.39 -12.33 -5.24
C THR A 159 -20.61 -11.42 -4.29
N GLU A 160 -20.58 -11.75 -2.99
CA GLU A 160 -19.83 -11.00 -1.99
C GLU A 160 -18.31 -11.16 -2.21
N THR A 161 -17.80 -12.38 -2.37
CA THR A 161 -16.39 -12.64 -2.66
C THR A 161 -15.95 -11.94 -3.95
N ARG A 162 -16.74 -12.04 -5.03
CA ARG A 162 -16.46 -11.36 -6.30
C ARG A 162 -16.39 -9.84 -6.12
N ARG A 163 -17.26 -9.27 -5.30
CA ARG A 163 -17.25 -7.83 -5.01
C ARG A 163 -15.99 -7.44 -4.26
N GLN A 164 -15.66 -8.13 -3.17
CA GLN A 164 -14.44 -7.86 -2.41
C GLN A 164 -13.20 -8.03 -3.28
N PHE A 165 -13.20 -9.04 -4.17
CA PHE A 165 -12.11 -9.28 -5.10
C PHE A 165 -11.90 -8.11 -6.07
N ARG A 166 -12.97 -7.51 -6.60
CA ARG A 166 -12.85 -6.29 -7.44
C ARG A 166 -12.23 -5.12 -6.68
N TRP A 167 -12.60 -4.91 -5.43
CA TRP A 167 -11.98 -3.88 -4.58
C TRP A 167 -10.50 -4.18 -4.30
N PHE A 168 -10.17 -5.45 -4.09
CA PHE A 168 -8.79 -5.90 -3.93
C PHE A 168 -7.95 -5.65 -5.18
N VAL A 169 -8.46 -5.99 -6.37
CA VAL A 169 -7.78 -5.69 -7.65
C VAL A 169 -7.59 -4.18 -7.83
N GLY A 170 -8.62 -3.38 -7.50
CA GLY A 170 -8.50 -1.92 -7.51
C GLY A 170 -7.43 -1.39 -6.54
N ALA A 171 -7.34 -1.98 -5.35
CA ALA A 171 -6.32 -1.62 -4.36
C ALA A 171 -4.90 -2.01 -4.82
N ILE A 172 -4.73 -3.14 -5.49
CA ILE A 172 -3.44 -3.51 -6.12
C ILE A 172 -3.07 -2.47 -7.18
N GLY A 173 -4.00 -2.16 -8.11
CA GLY A 173 -3.73 -1.22 -9.19
C GLY A 173 -3.36 0.17 -8.68
N LEU A 174 -4.17 0.73 -7.77
CA LEU A 174 -3.90 2.04 -7.18
C LEU A 174 -2.63 2.01 -6.31
N GLY A 175 -2.43 0.96 -5.51
CA GLY A 175 -1.25 0.81 -4.67
C GLY A 175 0.03 0.73 -5.49
N ALA A 176 0.04 -0.01 -6.60
CA ALA A 176 1.19 -0.09 -7.50
C ALA A 176 1.55 1.28 -8.10
N VAL A 177 0.54 2.07 -8.50
CA VAL A 177 0.77 3.43 -8.99
C VAL A 177 1.36 4.32 -7.90
N LEU A 178 0.77 4.33 -6.70
CA LEU A 178 1.25 5.15 -5.58
C LEU A 178 2.67 4.77 -5.15
N ILE A 179 2.97 3.47 -5.07
CA ILE A 179 4.31 2.96 -4.75
C ILE A 179 5.32 3.39 -5.81
N SER A 180 4.97 3.26 -7.09
CA SER A 180 5.87 3.65 -8.20
C SER A 180 6.16 5.15 -8.17
N VAL A 181 5.14 5.99 -7.94
CA VAL A 181 5.30 7.44 -7.79
C VAL A 181 6.15 7.77 -6.56
N ALA A 182 5.90 7.13 -5.42
CA ALA A 182 6.69 7.34 -4.20
C ALA A 182 8.17 6.98 -4.40
N ILE A 183 8.48 5.87 -5.08
CA ILE A 183 9.85 5.50 -5.42
C ILE A 183 10.48 6.53 -6.36
N ALA A 184 9.79 6.93 -7.43
CA ALA A 184 10.31 7.91 -8.37
C ALA A 184 10.61 9.26 -7.70
N VAL A 185 9.68 9.75 -6.87
CA VAL A 185 9.86 10.98 -6.08
C VAL A 185 11.02 10.82 -5.10
N ALA A 186 11.12 9.69 -4.40
CA ALA A 186 12.22 9.42 -3.49
C ALA A 186 13.59 9.47 -4.20
N VAL A 187 13.70 8.90 -5.39
CA VAL A 187 14.94 8.96 -6.19
C VAL A 187 15.30 10.40 -6.56
N THR A 188 14.34 11.26 -6.87
CA THR A 188 14.65 12.67 -7.18
C THR A 188 15.17 13.47 -5.98
N GLN A 189 14.93 13.00 -4.75
CA GLN A 189 15.44 13.64 -3.54
C GLN A 189 16.82 13.11 -3.12
N LEU A 190 17.26 12.00 -3.70
CA LEU A 190 18.46 11.29 -3.31
C LEU A 190 19.56 11.57 -4.34
N GLY A 191 20.70 12.11 -3.89
CA GLY A 191 21.87 12.31 -4.74
C GLY A 191 22.31 10.99 -5.38
N THR A 192 22.38 10.96 -6.71
CA THR A 192 22.69 9.76 -7.51
C THR A 192 24.19 9.51 -7.71
N GLY A 193 25.03 10.35 -7.13
CA GLY A 193 26.46 10.35 -7.39
C GLY A 193 27.16 9.18 -6.72
N ALA A 194 28.38 8.88 -7.18
CA ALA A 194 29.22 7.90 -6.49
C ALA A 194 29.42 8.33 -5.03
N PRO A 195 29.36 7.39 -4.06
CA PRO A 195 29.53 7.72 -2.65
C PRO A 195 30.96 8.20 -2.38
N ILE A 196 31.10 9.16 -1.46
CA ILE A 196 32.41 9.65 -1.00
C ILE A 196 32.90 8.69 0.09
N SER A 197 33.89 7.86 -0.25
CA SER A 197 34.36 6.77 0.62
C SER A 197 35.45 7.19 1.61
N LYS A 198 36.06 8.36 1.42
CA LYS A 198 37.12 8.90 2.29
C LYS A 198 37.09 10.44 2.27
N PRO A 199 37.51 11.11 3.36
CA PRO A 199 37.74 12.55 3.36
C PRO A 199 38.62 12.95 2.18
N THR A 200 38.08 13.78 1.28
CA THR A 200 38.75 14.21 0.05
C THR A 200 38.72 15.73 -0.02
N PRO A 201 39.87 16.42 -0.17
CA PRO A 201 39.89 17.86 -0.37
C PRO A 201 39.17 18.24 -1.66
N VAL A 202 38.38 19.32 -1.62
CA VAL A 202 37.57 19.78 -2.75
C VAL A 202 37.67 21.28 -2.94
N ILE A 203 37.57 21.70 -4.19
CA ILE A 203 37.34 23.09 -4.56
C ILE A 203 35.83 23.32 -4.59
N VAL A 204 35.37 24.32 -3.85
CA VAL A 204 33.96 24.69 -3.78
C VAL A 204 33.79 26.06 -4.41
N THR A 205 33.01 26.12 -5.49
CA THR A 205 32.58 27.39 -6.07
C THR A 205 31.17 27.68 -5.58
N LEU A 206 31.01 28.71 -4.76
CA LEU A 206 29.71 29.08 -4.20
C LEU A 206 28.84 29.79 -5.24
N GLY A 207 27.58 29.38 -5.33
CA GLY A 207 26.55 30.06 -6.10
C GLY A 207 26.02 31.30 -5.37
N PRO A 208 25.10 32.07 -6.00
CA PRO A 208 24.61 33.35 -5.48
C PRO A 208 23.98 33.28 -4.09
N SER A 209 23.34 32.15 -3.74
CA SER A 209 22.73 31.90 -2.43
C SER A 209 23.57 30.98 -1.53
N GLY A 210 24.71 30.48 -2.03
CA GLY A 210 25.52 29.50 -1.32
C GLY A 210 26.34 30.10 -0.18
N ALA A 211 26.85 31.32 -0.35
CA ALA A 211 27.68 31.97 0.66
C ALA A 211 26.90 32.31 1.94
N GLU A 212 25.67 32.80 1.80
CA GLU A 212 24.79 33.13 2.92
C GLU A 212 24.35 31.85 3.65
N ALA A 213 23.91 30.82 2.90
CA ALA A 213 23.52 29.54 3.49
C ALA A 213 24.68 28.81 4.18
N LEU A 214 25.91 28.94 3.66
CA LEU A 214 27.11 28.41 4.29
C LEU A 214 27.42 29.15 5.59
N ALA A 215 27.37 30.50 5.58
CA ALA A 215 27.61 31.31 6.76
C ALA A 215 26.60 31.00 7.86
N ASP A 216 25.31 30.88 7.53
CA ASP A 216 24.24 30.55 8.48
C ASP A 216 24.44 29.21 9.21
N VAL A 217 25.08 28.24 8.55
CA VAL A 217 25.25 26.86 9.09
C VAL A 217 26.61 26.68 9.78
N THR A 218 27.62 27.45 9.39
CA THR A 218 29.02 27.20 9.80
C THR A 218 29.66 28.34 10.58
N ASP A 219 28.98 29.49 10.68
CA ASP A 219 29.46 30.78 11.22
C ASP A 219 30.79 31.29 10.61
N CYS A 220 31.23 30.70 9.49
CA CYS A 220 32.47 31.10 8.83
C CYS A 220 32.43 32.58 8.45
N THR A 221 33.39 33.36 8.97
CA THR A 221 33.44 34.82 8.79
C THR A 221 33.89 35.22 7.37
N ASP A 222 34.69 34.37 6.71
CA ASP A 222 35.05 34.53 5.29
C ASP A 222 35.02 33.15 4.58
N PRO A 223 33.91 32.81 3.90
CA PRO A 223 33.76 31.55 3.17
C PRO A 223 34.80 31.34 2.06
N THR A 224 35.42 32.40 1.55
CA THR A 224 36.35 32.34 0.40
C THR A 224 37.75 31.89 0.80
N GLN A 225 38.09 31.96 2.09
CA GLN A 225 39.34 31.46 2.64
C GLN A 225 39.19 30.16 3.43
N ALA A 226 37.98 29.58 3.44
CA ALA A 226 37.74 28.30 4.08
C ALA A 226 38.27 27.14 3.22
N GLU A 227 38.84 26.15 3.89
CA GLU A 227 39.15 24.86 3.29
C GLU A 227 37.93 23.94 3.40
N PHE A 228 37.68 23.20 2.33
CA PHE A 228 36.55 22.28 2.24
C PHE A 228 37.04 20.86 2.00
N TYR A 229 36.51 19.93 2.79
CA TYR A 229 36.76 18.50 2.64
C TYR A 229 35.43 17.78 2.45
N ALA A 230 35.28 17.04 1.37
CA ALA A 230 34.16 16.13 1.18
C ALA A 230 34.36 14.92 2.11
N VAL A 231 33.54 14.81 3.15
CA VAL A 231 33.68 13.80 4.22
C VAL A 231 32.60 12.72 4.19
N GLY A 232 31.55 12.91 3.41
CA GLY A 232 30.45 11.95 3.29
C GLY A 232 29.46 12.31 2.19
N GLY A 233 28.34 11.58 2.12
CA GLY A 233 27.32 11.75 1.09
C GLY A 233 27.75 11.18 -0.27
N THR A 234 27.28 11.81 -1.34
CA THR A 234 27.60 11.44 -2.73
C THR A 234 28.24 12.61 -3.46
N TRP A 235 28.94 12.37 -4.56
CA TRP A 235 29.52 13.47 -5.34
C TRP A 235 28.48 14.45 -5.91
N ASP A 236 27.22 14.03 -6.07
CA ASP A 236 26.11 14.90 -6.49
C ASP A 236 25.52 15.71 -5.33
N ALA A 237 25.63 15.19 -4.11
CA ALA A 237 25.15 15.81 -2.87
C ALA A 237 26.14 15.54 -1.73
N PRO A 238 27.30 16.23 -1.72
CA PRO A 238 28.37 15.93 -0.79
C PRO A 238 28.12 16.58 0.58
N THR A 239 28.48 15.88 1.65
CA THR A 239 28.65 16.50 2.96
C THR A 239 30.06 17.07 3.04
N LEU A 240 30.15 18.39 3.21
CA LEU A 240 31.40 19.13 3.27
C LEU A 240 31.74 19.47 4.73
N ALA A 241 32.91 19.06 5.20
CA ALA A 241 33.51 19.62 6.39
C ALA A 241 34.20 20.93 6.00
N VAL A 242 33.97 21.98 6.80
CA VAL A 242 34.47 23.33 6.53
C VAL A 242 35.41 23.73 7.66
N THR A 243 36.63 24.12 7.29
CA THR A 243 37.65 24.56 8.24
C THR A 243 38.23 25.88 7.79
N GLY A 244 38.29 26.87 8.67
CA GLY A 244 38.77 28.19 8.32
C GLY A 244 38.67 29.17 9.49
N ALA A 245 39.15 30.39 9.26
CA ALA A 245 39.06 31.45 10.26
C ALA A 245 37.59 31.78 10.56
N GLY A 246 37.22 31.70 11.84
CA GLY A 246 35.87 32.01 12.31
C GLY A 246 34.81 30.93 12.08
N CYS A 247 35.15 29.82 11.43
CA CYS A 247 34.26 28.67 11.33
C CYS A 247 34.16 27.94 12.68
N VAL A 248 32.97 27.41 13.00
CA VAL A 248 32.80 26.52 14.15
C VAL A 248 33.66 25.26 13.97
N PHE A 249 34.29 24.80 15.05
CA PHE A 249 35.10 23.58 15.00
C PHE A 249 34.23 22.37 14.64
N GLY A 250 34.60 21.66 13.57
CA GLY A 250 33.83 20.52 13.06
C GLY A 250 32.55 20.90 12.31
N ALA A 251 32.43 22.14 11.85
CA ALA A 251 31.29 22.58 11.05
C ALA A 251 31.16 21.72 9.79
N THR A 252 29.93 21.27 9.52
CA THR A 252 29.59 20.53 8.31
C THR A 252 28.45 21.22 7.59
N TRP A 253 28.51 21.20 6.26
CA TRP A 253 27.54 21.82 5.39
C TRP A 253 27.17 20.85 4.26
N VAL A 254 25.88 20.79 3.94
CA VAL A 254 25.35 20.01 2.81
C VAL A 254 24.74 21.02 1.84
N PRO A 255 25.39 21.31 0.70
CA PRO A 255 24.89 22.28 -0.25
C PRO A 255 23.60 21.79 -0.90
N ALA A 256 22.57 22.63 -0.97
CA ALA A 256 21.39 22.39 -1.78
C ALA A 256 21.72 22.58 -3.28
N PRO A 257 20.90 22.03 -4.20
CA PRO A 257 21.10 22.20 -5.64
C PRO A 257 21.24 23.68 -6.03
N GLY A 258 22.32 24.02 -6.72
CA GLY A 258 22.62 25.39 -7.17
C GLY A 258 23.32 26.29 -6.13
N GLN A 259 23.53 25.83 -4.90
CA GLN A 259 24.27 26.59 -3.87
C GLN A 259 25.78 26.47 -4.02
N ALA A 260 26.29 25.33 -4.50
CA ALA A 260 27.71 25.16 -4.74
C ALA A 260 27.98 24.19 -5.88
N VAL A 261 29.09 24.42 -6.57
CA VAL A 261 29.72 23.45 -7.46
C VAL A 261 30.95 22.90 -6.74
N VAL A 262 30.99 21.59 -6.53
CA VAL A 262 32.06 20.90 -5.79
C VAL A 262 32.88 20.07 -6.77
N LEU A 263 34.19 20.29 -6.78
CA LEU A 263 35.14 19.57 -7.64
C LEU A 263 36.28 18.99 -6.81
N PRO A 264 36.73 17.75 -7.04
CA PRO A 264 37.92 17.21 -6.38
C PRO A 264 39.16 18.06 -6.74
N THR A 265 40.01 18.39 -5.76
CA THR A 265 41.36 18.91 -6.07
C THR A 265 42.20 17.76 -6.67
N GLN A 266 42.74 17.96 -7.87
CA GLN A 266 43.69 17.04 -8.49
C GLN A 266 45.04 17.06 -7.77
#